data_AF-A0AAP5H4B0-F1
#
_entry.id   AF-A0AAP5H4B0-F1
#
_cell.length_a   1.000
_cell.length_b   1.000
_cell.length_c   1.000
_cell.angle_alpha   90.00
_cell.angle_beta   90.00
_cell.angle_gamma   90.00
#
_symmetry.space_group_name_H-M   'P 1'
#
loop_
_entity.id
_entity.type
_entity.pdbx_description
1 polymer ?
#
loop_
_entity_poly.entity_id
_entity_poly.type
_entity_poly.pdbx_seq_one_letter_code
_entity_poly.pdbx_strand_id
1 'polypeptide(L)' 'MNHLFETELTAFLNYEKYDREGFNSGNSRNGKYTRTFHTEYGDLFLQIPRDRIREV' A
#
# COMPACT_ATOMS: atom_id res chain seq x y z
N MET A 1 0.00 -4.04 -12.12
CA MET A 1 0.11 -4.07 -10.65
C MET A 1 1.33 -3.25 -10.26
N ASN A 2 1.16 -2.13 -9.56
CA ASN A 2 2.29 -1.29 -9.13
C ASN A 2 3.10 -2.00 -8.06
N HIS A 3 4.21 -2.63 -8.44
CA HIS A 3 5.06 -3.37 -7.50
C HIS A 3 5.72 -2.43 -6.48
N LEU A 4 6.10 -1.22 -6.92
CA LEU A 4 6.78 -0.22 -6.09
C LEU A 4 6.00 0.08 -4.81
N PHE A 5 4.71 0.43 -4.91
CA PHE A 5 3.93 0.80 -3.73
C PHE A 5 3.65 -0.38 -2.79
N GLU A 6 3.59 -1.61 -3.31
CA GLU A 6 3.49 -2.79 -2.44
C GLU A 6 4.76 -2.96 -1.63
N THR A 7 5.93 -2.78 -2.26
CA THR A 7 7.23 -2.88 -1.61
C THR A 7 7.43 -1.80 -0.55
N GLU A 8 7.02 -0.56 -0.83
CA GLU A 8 7.02 0.54 0.15
C GLU A 8 6.14 0.19 1.37
N LEU A 9 4.94 -0.33 1.15
CA LEU A 9 4.05 -0.74 2.25
C LEU A 9 4.62 -1.93 3.03
N THR A 10 5.28 -2.88 2.36
CA THR A 10 6.03 -3.95 3.04
C THR A 10 7.13 -3.38 3.92
N ALA A 11 7.93 -2.44 3.41
CA ALA A 11 9.02 -1.84 4.16
C ALA A 11 8.50 -1.06 5.38
N PHE A 12 7.37 -0.37 5.25
CA PHE A 12 6.72 0.34 6.36
C PHE A 12 6.18 -0.60 7.43
N LEU A 13 5.47 -1.66 7.03
CA LEU A 13 4.85 -2.61 7.95
C LEU A 13 5.84 -3.65 8.50
N ASN A 14 6.98 -3.82 7.83
CA ASN A 14 8.03 -4.79 8.15
C ASN A 14 7.58 -6.27 8.09
N TYR A 15 6.59 -6.57 7.26
CA TYR A 15 6.15 -7.95 6.98
C TYR A 15 5.51 -8.06 5.60
N GLU A 16 5.56 -9.22 4.94
CA GLU A 16 5.00 -9.44 3.60
C GLU A 16 3.50 -9.73 3.62
N LYS A 17 2.87 -9.62 2.45
CA LYS A 17 1.44 -9.91 2.34
C LYS A 17 1.16 -11.35 2.77
N TYR A 18 0.29 -11.51 3.75
CA TYR A 18 -0.10 -12.79 4.38
C TYR A 18 0.93 -13.40 5.34
N ASP A 19 1.99 -12.67 5.69
CA ASP A 19 2.91 -13.13 6.75
C ASP A 19 2.23 -13.16 8.11
N ARG A 20 2.61 -14.17 8.90
CA ARG A 20 2.14 -14.36 10.28
C ARG A 20 2.56 -13.22 11.19
N GLU A 21 3.68 -12.56 10.91
CA GLU A 21 4.17 -11.38 11.64
C GLU A 21 3.16 -10.22 11.61
N GLY A 22 2.33 -10.14 10.56
CA GLY A 22 1.25 -9.15 10.47
C GLY A 22 0.00 -9.48 11.28
N PHE A 23 -0.06 -10.64 11.92
CA PHE A 23 -1.20 -11.03 12.76
C PHE A 23 -1.04 -10.45 14.16
N ASN A 24 -2.07 -9.74 14.66
CA ASN A 24 -2.04 -9.04 15.95
C ASN A 24 -0.91 -7.99 16.12
N SER A 25 -0.31 -7.51 15.01
CA SER A 25 0.72 -6.46 15.01
C SER A 25 0.19 -5.05 15.34
N GLY A 26 -1.12 -4.89 15.51
CA GLY A 26 -1.78 -3.58 15.73
C GLY A 26 -2.03 -2.79 14.44
N ASN A 27 -1.17 -2.92 13.43
CA ASN A 27 -1.38 -2.34 12.09
C ASN A 27 -1.35 -3.40 11.00
N SER A 28 -2.38 -3.44 10.16
CA SER A 28 -2.54 -4.44 9.10
C SER A 28 -2.77 -3.84 7.71
N ARG A 29 -2.39 -4.55 6.64
CA ARG A 29 -2.76 -4.16 5.27
C ARG A 29 -4.28 -4.11 5.10
N ASN A 30 -4.80 -3.02 4.51
CA ASN A 30 -6.25 -2.76 4.41
C ASN A 30 -6.71 -2.48 2.98
N GLY A 31 -6.34 -3.38 2.08
CA GLY A 31 -6.69 -3.32 0.66
C GLY A 31 -5.95 -2.20 -0.08
N LYS A 32 -6.54 -1.75 -1.18
CA LYS A 32 -5.99 -0.70 -2.06
C LYS A 32 -7.09 0.27 -2.45
N TYR A 33 -6.72 1.50 -2.78
CA TYR A 33 -7.64 2.48 -3.37
C TYR A 33 -7.09 2.97 -4.71
N THR A 34 -7.98 3.43 -5.58
CA THR A 34 -7.60 4.03 -6.85
C THR A 34 -7.40 5.52 -6.65
N ARG A 35 -6.30 6.06 -7.17
CA ARG A 35 -6.03 7.50 -7.21
C ARG A 35 -5.57 7.91 -8.59
N THR A 36 -6.12 9.01 -9.09
CA THR A 36 -5.70 9.66 -10.32
C THR A 36 -4.70 10.77 -9.98
N PHE A 37 -3.57 10.78 -10.67
CA PHE A 37 -2.57 11.84 -10.58
C PHE A 37 -2.50 12.58 -11.91
N HIS A 38 -2.64 13.88 -11.87
CA HIS A 38 -2.43 14.74 -13.02
C HIS A 38 -0.93 15.03 -13.11
N THR A 39 -0.28 14.48 -14.12
CA THR A 39 1.16 14.68 -14.37
C THR A 39 1.35 15.49 -15.66
N GLU A 40 2.54 16.01 -15.88
CA GLU A 40 2.88 16.71 -17.14
C GLU A 40 2.72 15.81 -18.38
N TYR A 41 2.76 14.49 -18.19
CA TYR A 41 2.57 13.47 -19.23
C TYR A 41 1.11 12.99 -19.35
N GLY A 42 0.18 13.56 -18.58
CA GLY A 42 -1.24 13.22 -18.55
C GLY A 42 -1.71 12.56 -17.25
N ASP A 43 -2.92 12.00 -17.30
CA ASP A 43 -3.60 11.40 -16.16
C ASP A 43 -3.11 9.99 -15.89
N LEU A 44 -2.56 9.78 -14.69
CA LEU A 44 -2.02 8.51 -14.23
C LEU A 44 -2.97 7.88 -13.22
N PHE A 45 -3.52 6.71 -13.56
CA PHE A 45 -4.43 5.96 -12.71
C PHE A 45 -3.65 4.87 -11.95
N LEU A 46 -3.51 5.04 -10.63
CA LEU A 46 -2.74 4.12 -9.79
C LEU A 46 -3.61 3.45 -8.74
N GLN A 47 -3.35 2.17 -8.49
CA GLN A 47 -3.81 1.49 -7.30
C GLN A 47 -2.76 1.63 -6.20
N ILE A 48 -3.13 2.26 -5.10
CA ILE A 48 -2.26 2.53 -3.95
C ILE A 48 -2.68 1.60 -2.81
N PRO A 49 -1.80 0.74 -2.30
CA PRO A 49 -2.05 -0.06 -1.12
C PRO A 49 -2.01 0.82 0.14
N ARG A 50 -2.76 0.43 1.17
CA ARG A 50 -2.87 1.20 2.41
C ARG A 50 -2.87 0.31 3.64
N ASP A 51 -2.58 0.90 4.78
CA ASP A 51 -2.62 0.25 6.08
C ASP A 51 -3.98 0.44 6.79
N ARG A 52 -4.13 -0.18 7.97
CA ARG A 52 -5.39 -0.22 8.72
C ARG A 52 -5.59 1.06 9.52
N ILE A 53 -4.52 1.56 10.12
CA ILE A 53 -4.55 2.74 10.99
C ILE A 53 -4.46 4.06 10.22
N ARG A 54 -4.27 4.01 8.88
CA ARG A 54 -4.20 5.16 7.98
C ARG A 54 -2.97 6.04 8.22
N GLU A 55 -1.86 5.42 8.61
CA GLU A 55 -0.57 6.12 8.59
C GLU A 55 -0.02 6.22 7.16
N VAL A 56 -0.45 5.34 6.25
CA VAL A 56 0.03 5.27 4.85
C VAL A 56 -1.11 5.11 3.84
#